data_AF-A0A9L0I7D1-F1
#
_entry.id   AF-A0A9L0I7D1-F1
#
_cell.length_a   1.000
_cell.length_b   1.000
_cell.length_c   1.000
_cell.angle_alpha   90.00
_cell.angle_beta   90.00
_cell.angle_gamma   90.00
#
_symmetry.space_group_name_H-M   'P 1'
#
loop_
_entity.id
_entity.type
_entity.pdbx_description
1 polymer ?
#
loop_
_entity_poly.entity_id
_entity_poly.type
_entity_poly.pdbx_seq_one_letter_code
_entity_poly.pdbx_strand_id
1 'polypeptide(L)'
;MSPLLERSSENLRTCFKIINGYIFLSSTEFLQTYAVGLCQSFCELLKEITTEGQVQVLKMDQLLGNMIEMWVDRMDNITQPERRKLSALALLSLLPSDNSVIQDKFCGIINISVEGLHDVMTEDPETGTYKDCMLMSHLEEPKVTEDEEPPTEQDKRKKILALKDPVHTVSLQQFIYEKLKAQQELLGEQGFQSLMETVDTEIVTQLQEFLQGF
;
A
#
# COMPACT_ATOMS: atom_id res chain seq x y z
N MET A 1 -43.62 9.06 11.23
CA MET A 1 -42.24 9.08 10.71
C MET A 1 -42.09 10.35 9.89
N SER A 2 -41.10 11.21 10.20
CA SER A 2 -40.96 12.47 9.46
C SER A 2 -40.22 12.22 8.13
N PRO A 3 -40.83 12.53 6.97
CA PRO A 3 -40.21 12.34 5.64
C PRO A 3 -38.93 13.14 5.40
N LEU A 4 -38.54 13.99 6.36
CA LEU A 4 -37.38 14.87 6.30
C LEU A 4 -36.08 14.16 6.73
N LEU A 5 -36.17 13.13 7.58
CA LEU A 5 -35.00 12.34 8.00
C LEU A 5 -34.66 11.23 6.99
N GLU A 6 -35.65 10.75 6.25
CA GLU A 6 -35.50 9.64 5.28
C GLU A 6 -34.80 10.05 3.97
N ARG A 7 -34.54 11.35 3.72
CA ARG A 7 -34.25 11.83 2.36
C ARG A 7 -32.83 12.29 2.01
N SER A 8 -31.94 12.61 2.97
CA SER A 8 -30.48 12.71 2.75
C SER A 8 -29.75 13.34 3.93
N SER A 9 -28.49 12.97 4.10
CA SER A 9 -27.48 13.64 4.93
C SER A 9 -27.42 15.17 4.74
N GLU A 10 -27.85 15.69 3.58
CA GLU A 10 -27.88 17.13 3.25
C GLU A 10 -28.89 17.92 4.08
N ASN A 11 -30.03 17.33 4.41
CA ASN A 11 -31.08 17.99 5.20
C ASN A 11 -30.91 17.77 6.70
N LEU A 12 -29.96 16.92 7.10
CA LEU A 12 -29.75 16.51 8.49
C LEU A 12 -29.39 17.70 9.39
N ARG A 13 -28.50 18.57 8.90
CA ARG A 13 -28.11 19.80 9.59
C ARG A 13 -29.31 20.72 9.82
N THR A 14 -30.23 20.81 8.88
CA THR A 14 -31.45 21.61 8.99
C THR A 14 -32.44 20.97 9.97
N CYS A 15 -32.61 19.65 9.91
CA CYS A 15 -33.46 18.91 10.85
C CYS A 15 -32.99 19.08 12.30
N PHE A 16 -31.68 18.97 12.56
CA PHE A 16 -31.13 19.22 13.90
C PHE A 16 -31.36 20.65 14.39
N LYS A 17 -31.23 21.65 13.51
CA LYS A 17 -31.53 23.04 13.86
C LYS A 17 -33.00 23.24 14.23
N ILE A 18 -33.92 22.62 13.48
CA ILE A 18 -35.36 22.70 13.75
C ILE A 18 -35.69 22.01 15.08
N ILE A 19 -35.17 20.79 15.30
CA ILE A 19 -35.37 20.04 16.54
C ILE A 19 -34.83 20.82 17.74
N ASN A 20 -33.63 21.39 17.64
CA ASN A 20 -33.07 22.24 18.69
C ASN A 20 -33.93 23.48 18.95
N GLY A 21 -34.50 24.09 17.91
CA GLY A 21 -35.44 25.20 18.06
C GLY A 21 -36.69 24.82 18.85
N TYR A 22 -37.30 23.67 18.57
CA TYR A 22 -38.47 23.19 19.32
C TYR A 22 -38.13 22.80 20.77
N ILE A 23 -36.98 22.17 21.00
CA ILE A 23 -36.50 21.87 22.35
C ILE A 23 -36.29 23.17 23.14
N PHE A 24 -35.76 24.22 22.53
CA PHE A 24 -35.56 25.51 23.19
C PHE A 24 -36.88 26.21 23.54
N LEU A 25 -37.90 26.10 22.67
CA LEU A 25 -39.18 26.78 22.85
C LEU A 25 -40.13 26.07 23.84
N SER A 26 -40.23 24.73 23.80
CA SER A 26 -41.10 23.96 24.69
C SER A 26 -40.58 22.51 24.84
N SER A 27 -39.49 22.35 25.60
CA SER A 27 -38.82 21.06 25.76
C SER A 27 -39.73 19.96 26.31
N THR A 28 -40.53 20.24 27.34
CA THR A 28 -41.33 19.23 28.05
C THR A 28 -42.40 18.61 27.15
N GLU A 29 -43.20 19.44 26.49
CA GLU A 29 -44.30 18.99 25.62
C GLU A 29 -43.76 18.32 24.34
N PHE A 30 -42.71 18.90 23.76
CA PHE A 30 -42.06 18.36 22.57
C PHE A 30 -41.42 17.00 22.84
N LEU A 31 -40.65 16.85 23.93
CA LEU A 31 -39.99 15.58 24.25
C LEU A 31 -40.99 14.51 24.66
N GLN A 32 -42.02 14.85 25.45
CA GLN A 32 -43.08 13.87 25.79
C GLN A 32 -43.78 13.32 24.56
N THR A 33 -43.97 14.14 23.52
CA THR A 33 -44.70 13.76 22.31
C THR A 33 -43.81 13.07 21.28
N TYR A 34 -42.56 13.52 21.11
CA TYR A 34 -41.74 13.15 19.95
C TYR A 34 -40.41 12.47 20.29
N ALA A 35 -39.95 12.43 21.56
CA ALA A 35 -38.61 11.94 21.90
C ALA A 35 -38.38 10.49 21.47
N VAL A 36 -39.35 9.59 21.71
CA VAL A 36 -39.21 8.17 21.35
C VAL A 36 -39.04 8.00 19.84
N GLY A 37 -39.89 8.66 19.05
CA GLY A 37 -39.82 8.59 17.59
C GLY A 37 -38.54 9.23 17.02
N LEU A 38 -38.06 10.32 17.63
CA LEU A 38 -36.79 10.95 17.26
C LEU A 38 -35.60 10.04 17.56
N CYS A 39 -35.53 9.47 18.77
CA CYS A 39 -34.47 8.54 19.15
C CYS A 39 -34.44 7.32 18.23
N GLN A 40 -35.60 6.74 17.91
CA GLN A 40 -35.68 5.62 16.99
C GLN A 40 -35.20 5.99 15.57
N SER A 41 -35.66 7.12 15.04
CA SER A 41 -35.26 7.60 13.71
C SER A 41 -33.76 7.88 13.64
N PHE A 42 -33.16 8.45 14.70
CA PHE A 42 -31.72 8.65 14.78
C PHE A 42 -30.94 7.34 14.86
N CYS A 43 -31.42 6.36 15.63
CA CYS A 43 -30.79 5.04 15.69
C CYS A 43 -30.81 4.32 14.33
N GLU A 44 -31.90 4.43 13.58
CA GLU A 44 -32.01 3.86 12.23
C GLU A 44 -31.08 4.58 11.25
N LEU A 45 -31.05 5.91 11.26
CA LEU A 45 -30.15 6.71 10.44
C LEU A 45 -28.66 6.42 10.75
N LEU A 46 -28.27 6.31 12.02
CA LEU A 46 -26.89 5.98 12.41
C LEU A 46 -26.48 4.62 11.85
N LYS A 47 -27.38 3.63 11.86
CA LYS A 47 -27.13 2.31 11.25
C LYS A 47 -26.96 2.43 9.74
N GLU A 48 -27.78 3.24 9.07
CA GLU A 48 -27.71 3.43 7.63
C GLU A 48 -26.41 4.11 7.21
N ILE A 49 -26.02 5.22 7.87
CA ILE A 49 -24.73 5.90 7.64
C ILE A 49 -23.55 4.96 7.90
N THR A 50 -23.62 4.15 8.96
CA THR A 50 -22.58 3.16 9.28
C THR A 50 -22.48 2.11 8.17
N THR A 51 -23.62 1.61 7.69
CA THR A 51 -23.68 0.59 6.63
C THR A 51 -23.18 1.16 5.30
N GLU A 52 -23.58 2.38 4.94
CA GLU A 52 -23.09 3.06 3.74
C GLU A 52 -21.58 3.27 3.81
N GLY A 53 -21.07 3.73 4.95
CA GLY A 53 -19.62 3.87 5.19
C GLY A 53 -18.88 2.54 5.02
N GLN A 54 -19.40 1.46 5.61
CA GLN A 54 -18.83 0.12 5.45
C GLN A 54 -18.83 -0.35 3.99
N VAL A 55 -19.94 -0.14 3.25
CA VAL A 55 -20.04 -0.49 1.83
C VAL A 55 -19.05 0.31 0.98
N GLN A 56 -18.83 1.60 1.30
CA GLN A 56 -17.84 2.41 0.61
C GLN A 56 -16.42 1.91 0.88
N VAL A 57 -16.09 1.56 2.12
CA VAL A 57 -14.78 0.96 2.48
C VAL A 57 -14.56 -0.34 1.71
N LEU A 58 -15.53 -1.26 1.71
CA LEU A 58 -15.44 -2.52 0.98
C LEU A 58 -15.21 -2.33 -0.54
N LYS A 59 -15.82 -1.29 -1.13
CA LYS A 59 -15.58 -0.95 -2.54
C LYS A 59 -14.15 -0.47 -2.77
N MET A 60 -13.59 0.34 -1.86
CA MET A 60 -12.21 0.81 -1.97
C MET A 60 -11.22 -0.34 -1.80
N ASP A 61 -11.48 -1.22 -0.84
CA ASP A 61 -10.73 -2.46 -0.62
C ASP A 61 -10.74 -3.35 -1.87
N GLN A 62 -11.91 -3.54 -2.50
CA GLN A 62 -12.02 -4.29 -3.74
C GLN A 62 -11.24 -3.64 -4.90
N LEU A 63 -11.29 -2.31 -5.02
CA LEU A 63 -10.52 -1.59 -6.04
C LEU A 63 -9.01 -1.72 -5.82
N LEU A 64 -8.55 -1.63 -4.57
CA LEU A 64 -7.15 -1.85 -4.20
C LEU A 64 -6.72 -3.27 -4.57
N GLY A 65 -7.50 -4.28 -4.19
CA GLY A 65 -7.22 -5.69 -4.50
C GLY A 65 -7.11 -5.93 -6.01
N ASN A 66 -8.05 -5.40 -6.79
CA ASN A 66 -8.03 -5.49 -8.25
C ASN A 66 -6.83 -4.78 -8.87
N MET A 67 -6.41 -3.65 -8.28
CA MET A 67 -5.25 -2.90 -8.76
C MET A 67 -3.95 -3.67 -8.51
N ILE A 68 -3.79 -4.26 -7.32
CA ILE A 68 -2.61 -5.09 -6.99
C ILE A 68 -2.58 -6.33 -7.89
N GLU A 69 -3.71 -7.03 -8.04
CA GLU A 69 -3.82 -8.20 -8.91
C GLU A 69 -3.47 -7.88 -10.36
N MET A 70 -4.04 -6.81 -10.92
CA MET A 70 -3.72 -6.38 -12.27
C MET A 70 -2.25 -5.97 -12.42
N TRP A 71 -1.65 -5.36 -11.41
CA TRP A 71 -0.22 -5.02 -11.44
C TRP A 71 0.63 -6.28 -11.48
N VAL A 72 0.37 -7.25 -10.59
CA VAL A 72 1.07 -8.54 -10.53
C VAL A 72 0.92 -9.30 -11.86
N ASP A 73 -0.31 -9.46 -12.37
CA ASP A 73 -0.61 -10.19 -13.62
C ASP A 73 0.05 -9.58 -14.87
N ARG A 74 0.38 -8.29 -14.81
CA ARG A 74 0.95 -7.55 -15.93
C ARG A 74 2.43 -7.26 -15.78
N MET A 75 3.08 -7.79 -14.75
CA MET A 75 4.50 -7.56 -14.48
C MET A 75 5.39 -7.91 -15.68
N ASP A 76 5.11 -9.01 -16.38
CA ASP A 76 5.85 -9.47 -17.57
C ASP A 76 5.88 -8.46 -18.72
N ASN A 77 4.96 -7.49 -18.75
CA ASN A 77 4.96 -6.42 -19.76
C ASN A 77 6.03 -5.34 -19.48
N ILE A 78 6.60 -5.34 -18.27
CA ILE A 78 7.66 -4.42 -17.87
C ILE A 78 9.00 -5.12 -18.13
N THR A 79 9.66 -4.78 -19.23
CA THR A 79 10.90 -5.45 -19.63
C THR A 79 12.17 -4.85 -19.03
N GLN A 80 12.10 -3.63 -18.48
CA GLN A 80 13.24 -2.94 -17.90
C GLN A 80 13.43 -3.34 -16.44
N PRO A 81 14.59 -3.93 -16.05
CA PRO A 81 14.82 -4.42 -14.70
C PRO A 81 14.74 -3.31 -13.64
N GLU A 82 15.12 -2.07 -13.98
CA GLU A 82 14.97 -0.90 -13.10
C GLU A 82 13.50 -0.64 -12.74
N ARG A 83 12.61 -0.75 -13.74
CA ARG A 83 11.16 -0.56 -13.55
C ARG A 83 10.51 -1.73 -12.84
N ARG A 84 11.03 -2.95 -13.04
CA ARG A 84 10.61 -4.14 -12.30
C ARG A 84 11.00 -4.00 -10.82
N LYS A 85 12.24 -3.60 -10.52
CA LYS A 85 12.68 -3.28 -9.15
C LYS A 85 11.81 -2.21 -8.50
N LEU A 86 11.49 -1.10 -9.19
CA LEU A 86 10.59 -0.08 -8.67
C LEU A 86 9.17 -0.60 -8.37
N SER A 87 8.66 -1.49 -9.23
CA SER A 87 7.35 -2.12 -9.01
C SER A 87 7.37 -3.02 -7.77
N ALA A 88 8.43 -3.82 -7.59
CA ALA A 88 8.63 -4.61 -6.38
C ALA A 88 8.70 -3.72 -5.13
N LEU A 89 9.51 -2.66 -5.15
CA LEU A 89 9.61 -1.69 -4.04
C LEU A 89 8.26 -1.02 -3.72
N ALA A 90 7.46 -0.69 -4.75
CA ALA A 90 6.15 -0.08 -4.57
C ALA A 90 5.14 -1.04 -3.94
N LEU A 91 5.10 -2.30 -4.39
CA LEU A 91 4.23 -3.33 -3.82
C LEU A 91 4.66 -3.71 -2.39
N LEU A 92 5.97 -3.86 -2.14
CA LEU A 92 6.52 -4.11 -0.80
C LEU A 92 6.27 -2.95 0.16
N SER A 93 6.16 -1.72 -0.34
CA SER A 93 5.81 -0.55 0.46
C SER A 93 4.41 -0.62 1.07
N LEU A 94 3.53 -1.49 0.56
CA LEU A 94 2.24 -1.81 1.17
C LEU A 94 2.39 -2.60 2.48
N LEU A 95 3.55 -3.22 2.71
CA LEU A 95 3.88 -3.89 3.96
C LEU A 95 4.61 -2.93 4.93
N PRO A 96 4.50 -3.12 6.25
CA PRO A 96 3.60 -4.05 6.90
C PRO A 96 2.12 -3.61 6.85
N SER A 97 1.18 -4.56 6.83
CA SER A 97 -0.26 -4.28 6.83
C SER A 97 -1.11 -5.35 7.54
N ASP A 98 -2.12 -4.88 8.26
CA ASP A 98 -3.22 -5.66 8.86
C ASP A 98 -4.48 -5.67 7.98
N ASN A 99 -4.47 -4.99 6.82
CA ASN A 99 -5.59 -4.98 5.88
C ASN A 99 -5.71 -6.34 5.18
N SER A 100 -6.90 -6.94 5.26
CA SER A 100 -7.15 -8.28 4.72
C SER A 100 -6.92 -8.38 3.21
N VAL A 101 -7.21 -7.32 2.44
CA VAL A 101 -6.97 -7.34 0.99
C VAL A 101 -5.49 -7.38 0.66
N ILE A 102 -4.65 -6.64 1.39
CA ILE A 102 -3.20 -6.67 1.19
C ILE A 102 -2.66 -8.05 1.59
N GLN A 103 -3.17 -8.64 2.66
CA GLN A 103 -2.83 -9.99 3.10
C GLN A 103 -3.24 -11.07 2.08
N ASP A 104 -4.44 -10.97 1.51
CA ASP A 104 -4.92 -11.88 0.45
C ASP A 104 -4.04 -11.80 -0.81
N LYS A 105 -3.39 -10.65 -1.05
CA LYS A 105 -2.46 -10.44 -2.18
C LYS A 105 -0.99 -10.63 -1.80
N PHE A 106 -0.69 -11.07 -0.58
CA PHE A 106 0.68 -11.20 -0.07
C PHE A 106 1.55 -12.08 -0.96
N CYS A 107 1.07 -13.26 -1.38
CA CYS A 107 1.84 -14.17 -2.24
C CYS A 107 2.23 -13.53 -3.58
N GLY A 108 1.35 -12.74 -4.19
CA GLY A 108 1.67 -11.99 -5.40
C GLY A 108 2.76 -10.95 -5.17
N ILE A 109 2.70 -10.21 -4.05
CA ILE A 109 3.73 -9.24 -3.67
C ILE A 109 5.09 -9.93 -3.50
N ILE A 110 5.13 -11.08 -2.81
CA ILE A 110 6.37 -11.83 -2.60
C ILE A 110 6.90 -12.40 -3.91
N ASN A 111 6.04 -12.95 -4.77
CA ASN A 111 6.45 -13.46 -6.08
C ASN A 111 7.15 -12.36 -6.92
N ILE A 112 6.53 -11.19 -7.03
CA ILE A 112 7.14 -10.04 -7.73
C ILE A 112 8.45 -9.58 -7.08
N SER A 113 8.54 -9.69 -5.75
CA SER A 113 9.76 -9.33 -5.03
C SER A 113 10.92 -10.28 -5.34
N VAL A 114 10.66 -11.59 -5.39
CA VAL A 114 11.66 -12.60 -5.73
C VAL A 114 12.06 -12.52 -7.20
N GLU A 115 11.11 -12.32 -8.10
CA GLU A 115 11.41 -12.03 -9.51
C GLU A 115 12.31 -10.80 -9.65
N GLY A 116 11.99 -9.72 -8.93
CA GLY A 116 12.80 -8.52 -8.91
C GLY A 116 14.20 -8.74 -8.33
N LEU A 117 14.37 -9.68 -7.39
CA LEU A 117 15.70 -10.08 -6.91
C LEU A 117 16.50 -10.79 -8.01
N HIS A 118 15.89 -11.73 -8.75
CA HIS A 118 16.57 -12.39 -9.88
C HIS A 118 16.99 -11.41 -10.98
N ASP A 119 16.24 -10.32 -11.17
CA ASP A 119 16.59 -9.29 -12.16
C ASP A 119 17.81 -8.44 -11.77
N VAL A 120 18.07 -8.26 -10.48
CA VAL A 120 19.04 -7.25 -9.99
C VAL A 120 20.19 -7.83 -9.18
N MET A 121 20.03 -9.00 -8.57
CA MET A 121 21.07 -9.62 -7.76
C MET A 121 22.06 -10.34 -8.68
N THR A 122 23.33 -9.92 -8.64
CA THR A 122 24.43 -10.57 -9.35
C THR A 122 25.41 -11.16 -8.34
N GLU A 123 25.89 -12.37 -8.60
CA GLU A 123 26.94 -12.99 -7.78
C GLU A 123 28.29 -12.34 -8.05
N ASP A 124 28.95 -11.86 -7.00
CA ASP A 124 30.32 -11.37 -7.05
C ASP A 124 31.30 -12.56 -7.14
N PRO A 125 32.03 -12.74 -8.26
CA PRO A 125 32.91 -13.89 -8.46
C PRO A 125 34.06 -13.98 -7.44
N GLU A 126 34.43 -12.87 -6.80
CA GLU A 126 35.56 -12.82 -5.87
C GLU A 126 35.15 -13.15 -4.43
N THR A 127 33.92 -12.81 -4.06
CA THR A 127 33.43 -12.95 -2.68
C THR A 127 32.34 -14.01 -2.54
N GLY A 128 31.76 -14.49 -3.64
CA GLY A 128 30.59 -15.38 -3.65
C GLY A 128 29.34 -14.74 -3.05
N THR A 129 29.32 -13.40 -2.91
CA THR A 129 28.20 -12.65 -2.32
C THR A 129 27.32 -12.06 -3.41
N TYR A 130 26.01 -12.03 -3.17
CA TYR A 130 25.08 -11.38 -4.07
C TYR A 130 25.04 -9.87 -3.84
N LYS A 131 25.12 -9.09 -4.91
CA LYS A 131 25.00 -7.62 -4.88
C LYS A 131 23.91 -7.13 -5.83
N ASP A 132 23.12 -6.16 -5.37
CA ASP A 132 22.12 -5.46 -6.19
C ASP A 132 22.83 -4.52 -7.18
N CYS A 133 22.85 -4.90 -8.46
CA CYS A 133 23.59 -4.21 -9.50
C CYS A 133 23.02 -2.84 -9.86
N MET A 134 21.78 -2.54 -9.42
CA MET A 134 21.14 -1.25 -9.67
C MET A 134 21.60 -0.18 -8.69
N LEU A 135 22.23 -0.57 -7.57
CA LEU A 135 22.78 0.37 -6.60
C LEU A 135 23.99 1.10 -7.17
N MET A 136 23.89 2.43 -7.22
CA MET A 136 25.05 3.24 -7.57
C MET A 136 25.94 3.41 -6.34
N SER A 137 27.12 2.79 -6.37
CA SER A 137 28.19 3.19 -5.47
C SER A 137 28.56 4.64 -5.78
N HIS A 138 28.65 5.48 -4.75
CA HIS A 138 28.77 6.95 -4.85
C HIS A 138 30.08 7.45 -5.52
N LEU A 139 30.84 6.60 -6.20
CA LEU A 139 32.22 6.83 -6.64
C LEU A 139 32.48 6.56 -8.13
N GLU A 140 31.49 6.13 -8.91
CA GLU A 140 31.67 6.07 -10.37
C GLU A 140 31.46 7.45 -10.99
N GLU A 141 32.49 8.29 -10.89
CA GLU A 141 32.62 9.42 -11.80
C GLU A 141 32.68 8.89 -13.24
N PRO A 142 31.89 9.45 -14.18
CA PRO A 142 31.93 9.01 -15.55
C PRO A 142 33.34 9.24 -16.11
N LYS A 143 33.96 8.18 -16.64
CA LYS A 143 35.14 8.32 -17.49
C LYS A 143 34.69 9.08 -18.74
N VAL A 144 34.87 10.40 -18.74
CA VAL A 144 34.67 11.21 -19.95
C VAL A 144 35.73 10.74 -20.94
N THR A 145 35.32 9.96 -21.93
CA THR A 145 36.17 9.66 -23.08
C THR A 145 36.40 10.97 -23.84
N GLU A 146 37.63 11.23 -24.28
CA GLU A 146 38.05 12.52 -24.88
C GLU A 146 37.22 12.93 -26.12
N ASP A 147 36.44 12.01 -26.70
CA ASP A 147 35.58 12.23 -27.87
C ASP A 147 34.11 12.59 -27.56
N GLU A 148 33.68 12.65 -26.29
CA GLU A 148 32.29 13.05 -25.95
C GLU A 148 32.15 14.56 -25.74
N GLU A 149 31.10 15.14 -26.32
CA GLU A 149 30.73 16.53 -26.06
C GLU A 149 30.49 16.76 -24.56
N PRO A 150 30.97 17.89 -23.99
CA PRO A 150 30.80 18.16 -22.57
C PRO A 150 29.30 18.25 -22.22
N PRO A 151 28.85 17.58 -21.14
CA PRO A 151 27.43 17.47 -20.80
C PRO A 151 26.83 18.84 -20.49
N THR A 152 25.60 19.08 -20.96
CA THR A 152 24.90 20.32 -20.68
C THR A 152 24.52 20.43 -19.20
N GLU A 153 24.24 21.65 -18.73
CA GLU A 153 23.75 21.87 -17.37
C GLU A 153 22.41 21.14 -17.10
N GLN A 154 21.60 20.91 -18.13
CA GLN A 154 20.37 20.12 -18.00
C GLN A 154 20.68 18.63 -17.79
N ASP A 155 21.69 18.08 -18.47
CA ASP A 155 22.10 16.69 -18.34
C ASP A 155 22.68 16.42 -16.96
N LYS A 156 23.51 17.35 -16.45
CA LYS A 156 24.01 17.30 -15.07
C LYS A 156 22.87 17.26 -14.05
N ARG A 157 21.83 18.10 -14.23
CA ARG A 157 20.66 18.12 -13.32
C ARG A 157 19.84 16.84 -13.40
N LYS A 158 19.57 16.33 -14.60
CA LYS A 158 18.87 15.04 -14.79
C LYS A 158 19.63 13.90 -14.13
N LYS A 159 20.96 13.88 -14.26
CA LYS A 159 21.82 12.87 -13.62
C LYS A 159 21.73 12.96 -12.09
N ILE A 160 21.83 14.15 -11.50
CA ILE A 160 21.67 14.33 -10.05
C ILE A 160 20.29 13.89 -9.55
N LEU A 161 19.22 14.11 -10.33
CA LEU A 161 17.89 13.63 -10.01
C LEU A 161 17.78 12.11 -10.10
N ALA A 162 18.39 11.49 -11.11
CA ALA A 162 18.45 10.03 -11.24
C ALA A 162 19.20 9.38 -10.06
N LEU A 163 20.27 10.02 -9.55
CA LEU A 163 20.98 9.56 -8.35
C LEU A 163 20.09 9.52 -7.08
N LYS A 164 18.94 10.20 -7.07
CA LYS A 164 18.00 10.20 -5.95
C LYS A 164 16.86 9.20 -6.12
N ASP A 165 16.81 8.49 -7.24
CA ASP A 165 15.75 7.51 -7.50
C ASP A 165 15.90 6.32 -6.54
N PRO A 166 14.80 5.83 -5.91
CA PRO A 166 14.81 4.64 -5.06
C PRO A 166 15.47 3.43 -5.71
N VAL A 167 15.36 3.28 -7.04
CA VAL A 167 15.97 2.15 -7.77
C VAL A 167 17.48 2.08 -7.59
N HIS A 168 18.14 3.22 -7.38
CA HIS A 168 19.58 3.32 -7.25
C HIS A 168 20.08 3.52 -5.82
N THR A 169 19.17 3.77 -4.88
CA THR A 169 19.50 4.13 -3.50
C THR A 169 19.00 3.10 -2.48
N VAL A 170 18.03 2.27 -2.84
CA VAL A 170 17.44 1.25 -1.98
C VAL A 170 17.86 -0.14 -2.48
N SER A 171 18.47 -0.93 -1.60
CA SER A 171 18.74 -2.35 -1.85
C SER A 171 17.43 -3.12 -1.78
N LEU A 172 17.04 -3.79 -2.86
CA LEU A 172 15.79 -4.55 -2.87
C LEU A 172 15.82 -5.67 -1.81
N GLN A 173 16.95 -6.38 -1.70
CA GLN A 173 17.16 -7.47 -0.74
C GLN A 173 17.01 -6.99 0.71
N GLN A 174 17.66 -5.87 1.08
CA GLN A 174 17.53 -5.27 2.40
C GLN A 174 16.07 -4.85 2.67
N PHE A 175 15.44 -4.21 1.70
CA PHE A 175 14.09 -3.71 1.84
C PHE A 175 13.08 -4.84 2.05
N ILE A 176 13.22 -5.94 1.32
CA ILE A 176 12.40 -7.15 1.51
C ILE A 176 12.55 -7.68 2.94
N TYR A 177 13.78 -7.85 3.42
CA TYR A 177 14.04 -8.33 4.77
C TYR A 177 13.36 -7.44 5.83
N GLU A 178 13.55 -6.13 5.75
CA GLU A 178 12.96 -5.17 6.68
C GLU A 178 11.43 -5.22 6.66
N LYS A 179 10.83 -5.31 5.47
CA LYS A 179 9.37 -5.37 5.30
C LYS A 179 8.77 -6.66 5.82
N LEU A 180 9.41 -7.80 5.57
CA LEU A 180 8.97 -9.10 6.11
C LEU A 180 9.09 -9.15 7.62
N LYS A 181 10.21 -8.66 8.17
CA LYS A 181 10.39 -8.57 9.63
C LYS A 181 9.34 -7.68 10.27
N ALA A 182 9.09 -6.50 9.70
CA ALA A 182 8.05 -5.61 10.19
C ALA A 182 6.64 -6.24 10.07
N GLN A 183 6.37 -7.03 9.02
CA GLN A 183 5.12 -7.76 8.87
C GLN A 183 4.97 -8.85 9.95
N GLN A 184 6.05 -9.56 10.26
CA GLN A 184 6.09 -10.55 11.33
C GLN A 184 5.88 -9.92 12.71
N GLU A 185 6.47 -8.75 12.96
CA GLU A 185 6.26 -7.99 14.20
C GLU A 185 4.80 -7.52 14.35
N LEU A 186 4.15 -7.14 13.25
CA LEU A 186 2.76 -6.66 13.26
C LEU A 186 1.75 -7.80 13.52
N LEU A 187 1.89 -8.94 12.84
CA LEU A 187 0.92 -10.05 12.92
C LEU A 187 1.27 -11.11 13.96
N GLY A 188 2.50 -11.09 14.48
CA GLY A 188 3.07 -12.16 15.28
C GLY A 188 3.44 -13.38 14.43
N GLU A 189 4.13 -14.34 15.06
CA GLU A 189 4.68 -15.52 14.37
C GLU A 189 3.62 -16.37 13.67
N GLN A 190 2.49 -16.66 14.33
CA GLN A 190 1.44 -17.51 13.76
C GLN A 190 0.73 -16.86 12.58
N GLY A 191 0.44 -15.56 12.68
CA GLY A 191 -0.20 -14.81 11.59
C GLY A 191 0.73 -14.70 10.38
N PHE A 192 2.02 -14.43 10.61
CA PHE A 192 3.02 -14.39 9.56
C PHE A 192 3.24 -15.76 8.91
N GLN A 193 3.32 -16.83 9.70
CA GLN A 193 3.43 -18.19 9.17
C GLN A 193 2.25 -18.53 8.27
N SER A 194 1.02 -18.17 8.67
CA SER A 194 -0.18 -18.38 7.85
C SER A 194 -0.11 -17.63 6.52
N LEU A 195 0.46 -16.42 6.48
CA LEU A 195 0.71 -15.71 5.22
C LEU A 195 1.78 -16.40 4.36
N MET A 196 2.88 -16.84 4.98
CA MET A 196 3.95 -17.53 4.26
C MET A 196 3.49 -18.85 3.64
N GLU A 197 2.52 -19.55 4.24
CA GLU A 197 1.90 -20.75 3.68
C GLU A 197 1.08 -20.48 2.40
N THR A 198 0.69 -19.23 2.14
CA THR A 198 0.03 -18.84 0.87
C THR A 198 1.02 -18.68 -0.28
N VAL A 199 2.32 -18.56 0.02
CA VAL A 199 3.39 -18.39 -0.96
C VAL A 199 3.85 -19.77 -1.44
N ASP A 200 4.09 -19.91 -2.75
CA ASP A 200 4.61 -21.15 -3.30
C ASP A 200 5.94 -21.55 -2.63
N THR A 201 6.10 -22.84 -2.34
CA THR A 201 7.27 -23.36 -1.59
C THR A 201 8.59 -23.12 -2.32
N GLU A 202 8.59 -23.13 -3.65
CA GLU A 202 9.78 -22.81 -4.45
C GLU A 202 10.16 -21.34 -4.28
N ILE A 203 9.18 -20.43 -4.34
CA ILE A 203 9.41 -19.00 -4.14
C ILE A 203 9.92 -18.71 -2.72
N VAL A 204 9.37 -19.39 -1.70
CA VAL A 204 9.87 -19.28 -0.32
C VAL A 204 11.32 -19.74 -0.22
N THR A 205 11.69 -20.83 -0.89
CA THR A 205 13.06 -21.36 -0.87
C THR A 205 14.03 -20.37 -1.52
N GLN A 206 13.70 -19.86 -2.71
CA GLN A 206 14.50 -18.85 -3.40
C GLN A 206 14.64 -17.57 -2.56
N LEU A 207 13.55 -17.12 -1.94
CA LEU A 207 13.57 -15.97 -1.03
C LEU A 207 14.52 -16.21 0.14
N GLN A 208 14.45 -17.38 0.78
CA GLN A 208 15.33 -17.73 1.88
C GLN A 208 16.79 -17.76 1.46
N GLU A 209 17.11 -18.29 0.28
CA GLU A 209 18.47 -18.29 -0.28
C GLU A 209 19.03 -16.87 -0.43
N PHE A 210 18.24 -15.95 -1.00
CA PHE A 210 18.63 -14.54 -1.07
C PHE A 210 18.78 -13.92 0.33
N LEU A 211 17.98 -14.32 1.32
CA LEU A 211 18.01 -13.71 2.65
C LEU A 211 19.04 -14.33 3.63
N GLN A 212 19.81 -15.36 3.23
CA GLN A 212 20.80 -16.02 4.11
C GLN A 212 21.87 -15.08 4.69
N GLY A 213 22.02 -13.87 4.15
CA GLY A 213 22.96 -12.85 4.64
C GLY A 213 22.45 -11.94 5.77
N PHE A 214 21.22 -12.14 6.28
CA PHE A 214 20.56 -11.26 7.27
C PHE A 214 20.05 -11.97 8.53
#